data_AF-A0AAN1UVB2-F1
#
_entry.id   AF-A0AAN1UVB2-F1
#
_cell.length_a   1.000
_cell.length_b   1.000
_cell.length_c   1.000
_cell.angle_alpha   90.00
_cell.angle_beta   90.00
_cell.angle_gamma   90.00
#
_symmetry.space_group_name_H-M   'P 1'
#
loop_
_entity.id
_entity.type
_entity.pdbx_description
1 polymer ?
#
loop_
_entity_poly.entity_id
_entity_poly.type
_entity_poly.pdbx_seq_one_letter_code
_entity_poly.pdbx_strand_id
1 'polypeptide(L)'
;MTEPKRFHLAIAVADVAASVADYSQRLGQEPEVVIAGAYALWRTPQLNFSIRQTEPKQAGQLRHLGWEDPQAEAFKCDRDCNGILWERFTVAQQATAILELWPDTQYQP
;
A
#
# COMPACT_ATOMS: atom_id res chain seq x y z
N MET A 1 -3.15 -9.16 23.54
CA MET A 1 -4.06 -8.29 22.76
C MET A 1 -3.73 -8.53 21.29
N THR A 2 -4.70 -8.72 20.42
CA THR A 2 -4.46 -8.89 18.98
C THR A 2 -3.98 -7.57 18.39
N GLU A 3 -3.01 -7.63 17.48
CA GLU A 3 -2.50 -6.47 16.76
C GLU A 3 -3.66 -5.73 16.05
N PRO A 4 -3.75 -4.39 16.13
CA PRO A 4 -4.83 -3.63 15.50
C PRO A 4 -4.71 -3.66 13.97
N LYS A 5 -5.85 -3.46 13.29
CA LYS A 5 -5.86 -3.28 11.83
C LYS A 5 -5.22 -1.94 11.46
N ARG A 6 -4.55 -1.91 10.31
CA ARG A 6 -4.06 -0.67 9.70
C ARG A 6 -4.97 -0.26 8.55
N PHE A 7 -5.28 1.02 8.48
CA PHE A 7 -6.01 1.57 7.33
C PHE A 7 -5.16 1.43 6.08
N HIS A 8 -5.68 0.76 5.05
CA HIS A 8 -4.96 0.60 3.79
C HIS A 8 -5.37 1.69 2.80
N LEU A 9 -4.38 2.39 2.26
CA LEU A 9 -4.55 3.40 1.23
C LEU A 9 -3.46 3.24 0.17
N ALA A 10 -3.85 3.10 -1.09
CA ALA A 10 -2.93 3.13 -2.21
C ALA A 10 -3.33 4.18 -3.24
N ILE A 11 -2.37 4.97 -3.70
CA ILE A 11 -2.59 5.99 -4.73
C ILE A 11 -1.68 5.82 -5.94
N ALA A 12 -2.12 6.37 -7.06
CA ALA A 12 -1.35 6.47 -8.29
C ALA A 12 -0.45 7.72 -8.26
N VAL A 13 0.80 7.59 -8.70
CA VAL A 13 1.76 8.71 -8.78
C VAL A 13 2.43 8.76 -10.15
N ALA A 14 2.87 9.95 -10.55
CA ALA A 14 3.61 10.15 -11.80
C ALA A 14 5.12 9.89 -11.64
N ASP A 15 5.67 10.19 -10.45
CA ASP A 15 7.10 10.05 -10.13
C ASP A 15 7.25 9.46 -8.74
N VAL A 16 7.79 8.24 -8.66
CA VAL A 16 7.98 7.53 -7.39
C VAL A 16 9.05 8.19 -6.52
N ALA A 17 10.16 8.65 -7.10
CA ALA A 17 11.26 9.22 -6.31
C ALA A 17 10.83 10.54 -5.64
N ALA A 18 10.19 11.42 -6.41
CA ALA A 18 9.64 12.67 -5.87
C ALA A 18 8.56 12.40 -4.81
N SER A 19 7.69 11.41 -5.06
CA SER A 19 6.62 11.04 -4.12
C SER A 19 7.17 10.39 -2.85
N VAL A 20 8.23 9.59 -2.93
CA VAL A 20 8.89 9.01 -1.75
C VAL A 20 9.44 10.12 -0.85
N ALA A 21 10.10 11.14 -1.42
CA ALA A 21 10.59 12.27 -0.64
C ALA A 21 9.45 13.04 0.06
N ASP A 22 8.36 13.35 -0.66
CA ASP A 22 7.21 14.08 -0.09
C ASP A 22 6.48 13.26 0.99
N TYR A 23 6.09 12.02 0.70
CA TYR A 23 5.33 11.21 1.65
C TYR A 23 6.15 10.77 2.86
N SER A 24 7.45 10.53 2.72
CA SER A 24 8.30 10.23 3.88
C SER A 24 8.39 11.43 4.83
N GLN A 25 8.47 12.65 4.29
CA GLN A 25 8.41 13.87 5.09
C GLN A 25 7.05 14.02 5.80
N ARG A 26 5.94 13.76 5.11
CA ARG A 26 4.58 13.86 5.69
C ARG A 26 4.30 12.81 6.76
N LEU A 27 4.79 11.59 6.54
CA LEU A 27 4.61 10.46 7.45
C LEU A 27 5.64 10.45 8.58
N GLY A 28 6.72 11.22 8.45
CA GLY A 28 7.79 11.29 9.44
C GLY A 28 8.66 10.02 9.51
N GLN A 29 8.64 9.19 8.45
CA GLN A 29 9.43 7.97 8.35
C GLN A 29 9.71 7.59 6.90
N GLU A 30 10.81 6.87 6.69
CA GLU A 30 11.12 6.24 5.41
C GLU A 30 10.16 5.08 5.09
N PRO A 31 9.99 4.73 3.80
CA PRO A 31 9.23 3.55 3.39
C PRO A 31 9.94 2.25 3.83
N GLU A 32 9.16 1.20 4.06
CA GLU A 32 9.66 -0.15 4.30
C GLU A 32 10.27 -0.77 3.04
N VAL A 33 9.73 -0.41 1.87
CA VAL A 33 10.25 -0.85 0.58
C VAL A 33 10.06 0.22 -0.47
N VAL A 34 11.09 0.36 -1.32
CA VAL A 34 11.07 1.19 -2.54
C VAL A 34 11.51 0.35 -3.71
N ILE A 35 10.72 0.43 -4.78
CA ILE A 35 10.99 -0.20 -6.07
C ILE A 35 11.10 0.92 -7.08
N ALA A 36 12.34 1.17 -7.53
CA ALA A 36 12.68 2.33 -8.35
C ALA A 36 11.76 2.45 -9.57
N GLY A 37 11.11 3.60 -9.73
CA GLY A 37 10.20 3.90 -10.83
C GLY A 37 8.90 3.07 -10.85
N ALA A 38 8.56 2.39 -9.75
CA ALA A 38 7.41 1.49 -9.73
C ALA A 38 6.53 1.63 -8.49
N TYR A 39 7.10 1.60 -7.28
CA TYR A 39 6.30 1.41 -6.06
C TYR A 39 7.04 1.85 -4.80
N ALA A 40 6.31 2.27 -3.79
CA ALA A 40 6.83 2.37 -2.41
C ALA A 40 5.71 2.11 -1.39
N LEU A 41 6.08 1.62 -0.22
CA LEU A 41 5.16 1.25 0.87
C LEU A 41 5.68 1.73 2.21
N TRP A 42 4.81 2.35 2.98
CA TRP A 42 5.01 2.73 4.37
C TRP A 42 4.00 1.98 5.24
N ARG A 43 4.45 1.49 6.40
CA ARG A 43 3.54 1.16 7.49
C ARG A 43 3.86 1.96 8.73
N THR A 44 2.80 2.41 9.37
CA THR A 44 2.79 2.95 10.72
C THR A 44 1.92 2.03 11.60
N PRO A 45 1.78 2.30 12.91
CA PRO A 45 0.86 1.53 13.75
C PRO A 45 -0.62 1.55 13.29
N GLN A 46 -1.03 2.54 12.49
CA GLN A 46 -2.43 2.75 12.11
C GLN A 46 -2.66 2.79 10.59
N LEU A 47 -1.60 2.83 9.79
CA LEU A 47 -1.67 3.08 8.35
C LEU A 47 -0.77 2.10 7.59
N ASN A 48 -1.31 1.53 6.51
CA ASN A 48 -0.59 0.87 5.42
C ASN A 48 -0.79 1.77 4.19
N PHE A 49 0.22 2.54 3.82
CA PHE A 49 0.14 3.48 2.72
C PHE A 49 1.10 3.08 1.61
N SER A 50 0.62 3.01 0.37
CA SER A 50 1.49 2.74 -0.78
C SER A 50 1.22 3.65 -1.95
N ILE A 51 2.25 3.80 -2.79
CA ILE A 51 2.17 4.52 -4.05
C ILE A 51 2.57 3.59 -5.18
N ARG A 52 1.96 3.75 -6.34
CA ARG A 52 2.35 3.02 -7.56
C ARG A 52 2.46 3.97 -8.74
N GLN A 53 3.54 3.85 -9.50
CA GLN A 53 3.70 4.62 -10.73
C GLN A 53 2.61 4.21 -11.73
N THR A 54 1.97 5.19 -12.34
CA THR A 54 0.96 5.01 -13.38
C THR A 54 1.17 6.00 -14.51
N GLU A 55 0.32 5.96 -15.53
CA GLU A 55 0.25 7.03 -16.52
C GLU A 55 0.01 8.39 -15.83
N PRO A 56 0.62 9.49 -16.31
CA PRO A 56 0.48 10.81 -15.69
C PRO A 56 -0.98 11.26 -15.50
N LYS A 57 -1.89 10.88 -16.40
CA LYS A 57 -3.32 11.20 -16.33
C LYS A 57 -4.05 10.53 -15.15
N GLN A 58 -3.44 9.52 -14.54
CA GLN A 58 -3.96 8.79 -13.39
C GLN A 58 -3.30 9.22 -12.07
N ALA A 59 -2.24 10.03 -12.13
CA ALA A 59 -1.56 10.49 -10.92
C ALA A 59 -2.51 11.26 -10.00
N GLY A 60 -2.38 11.03 -8.69
CA GLY A 60 -3.26 11.59 -7.66
C GLY A 60 -4.57 10.80 -7.45
N GLN A 61 -4.86 9.79 -8.26
CA GLN A 61 -6.08 8.98 -8.09
C GLN A 61 -5.90 7.90 -7.02
N LEU A 62 -6.98 7.63 -6.29
CA LEU A 62 -7.10 6.47 -5.41
C LEU A 62 -7.06 5.19 -6.25
N ARG A 63 -6.25 4.22 -5.83
CA ARG A 63 -6.18 2.89 -6.45
C ARG A 63 -6.84 1.82 -5.59
N HIS A 64 -6.48 1.78 -4.31
CA HIS A 64 -6.95 0.78 -3.36
C HIS A 64 -7.25 1.44 -2.03
N LEU A 65 -8.31 0.95 -1.37
CA LEU A 65 -8.77 1.38 -0.06
C LEU A 65 -9.11 0.12 0.73
N GLY A 66 -8.81 0.06 2.02
CA GLY A 66 -9.04 -1.19 2.73
C GLY A 66 -8.56 -1.26 4.15
N TRP A 67 -8.36 -2.49 4.59
CA TRP A 67 -7.73 -2.85 5.86
C TRP A 67 -6.62 -3.86 5.64
N GLU A 68 -5.43 -3.53 6.13
CA GLU A 68 -4.50 -4.57 6.52
C GLU A 68 -4.93 -5.11 7.89
N ASP A 69 -5.41 -6.34 7.89
CA ASP A 69 -6.06 -7.00 9.02
C ASP A 69 -5.29 -8.28 9.38
N PRO A 70 -4.62 -8.34 10.55
CA PRO A 70 -3.91 -9.54 11.01
C PRO A 70 -4.81 -10.77 11.13
N GLN A 71 -6.13 -10.60 11.19
CA GLN A 71 -7.12 -11.68 11.27
C GLN A 71 -7.78 -11.99 9.92
N ALA A 72 -7.26 -11.46 8.80
CA ALA A 72 -7.76 -11.83 7.48
C ALA A 72 -7.35 -13.27 7.12
N GLU A 73 -8.34 -14.14 6.88
CA GLU A 73 -8.11 -15.52 6.44
C GLU A 73 -7.66 -15.59 4.97
N ALA A 74 -8.08 -14.61 4.16
CA ALA A 74 -7.83 -14.52 2.72
C ALA A 74 -7.95 -13.06 2.28
N PHE A 75 -7.34 -12.73 1.14
CA PHE A 75 -7.63 -11.48 0.44
C PHE A 75 -9.11 -11.46 0.06
N LYS A 76 -9.84 -10.43 0.49
CA LYS A 76 -11.27 -10.25 0.18
C LYS A 76 -11.51 -8.83 -0.30
N CYS A 77 -12.50 -8.69 -1.18
CA CYS A 77 -13.03 -7.41 -1.58
C CYS A 77 -14.54 -7.35 -1.32
N ASP A 78 -15.00 -6.20 -0.87
CA ASP A 78 -16.41 -5.86 -0.77
C ASP A 78 -16.63 -4.39 -1.14
N ARG A 79 -17.89 -3.93 -1.08
CA ARG A 79 -18.23 -2.53 -1.30
C ARG A 79 -18.93 -1.96 -0.08
N ASP A 80 -18.60 -0.72 0.26
CA ASP A 80 -19.32 0.00 1.30
C ASP A 80 -20.70 0.50 0.80
N CYS A 81 -21.44 1.17 1.69
CA CYS A 81 -22.76 1.73 1.37
C CYS A 81 -22.74 2.84 0.29
N ASN A 82 -21.56 3.37 -0.05
CA ASN A 82 -21.36 4.36 -1.11
C ASN A 82 -20.87 3.71 -2.42
N GLY A 83 -20.70 2.39 -2.43
CA GLY A 83 -20.21 1.64 -3.58
C GLY A 83 -18.69 1.69 -3.76
N ILE A 84 -17.92 2.20 -2.80
CA ILE A 84 -16.46 2.21 -2.87
C ILE A 84 -15.95 0.78 -2.66
N LEU A 85 -14.99 0.33 -3.48
CA LEU A 85 -14.36 -0.98 -3.32
C LEU A 85 -13.40 -0.94 -2.12
N TRP A 86 -13.55 -1.89 -1.20
CA TRP A 86 -12.66 -2.08 -0.06
C TRP A 86 -11.95 -3.42 -0.18
N GLU A 87 -10.68 -3.44 0.22
CA GLU A 87 -9.83 -4.64 0.28
C GLU A 87 -9.54 -5.01 1.73
N ARG A 88 -9.42 -6.30 2.02
CA ARG A 88 -8.98 -6.79 3.33
C ARG A 88 -7.97 -7.92 3.16
N PHE A 89 -6.79 -7.75 3.74
CA PHE A 89 -5.67 -8.68 3.57
C PHE A 89 -4.71 -8.63 4.75
N THR A 90 -3.79 -9.60 4.84
CA THR A 90 -2.71 -9.62 5.83
C THR A 90 -1.43 -8.98 5.28
N VAL A 91 -0.53 -8.58 6.19
CA VAL A 91 0.84 -8.14 5.85
C VAL A 91 1.53 -9.13 4.90
N ALA A 92 1.45 -10.43 5.22
CA ALA A 92 2.07 -11.50 4.43
C ALA A 92 1.47 -11.59 3.01
N GLN A 93 0.16 -11.40 2.85
CA GLN A 93 -0.48 -11.41 1.53
C GLN A 93 -0.01 -10.24 0.66
N GLN A 94 0.16 -9.04 1.23
CA GLN A 94 0.70 -7.91 0.47
C GLN A 94 2.18 -8.14 0.12
N ALA A 95 2.98 -8.70 1.04
CA ALA A 95 4.37 -9.05 0.76
C ALA A 95 4.49 -10.07 -0.38
N THR A 96 3.65 -11.11 -0.39
CA THR A 96 3.57 -12.06 -1.52
C THR A 96 3.25 -11.35 -2.83
N ALA A 97 2.26 -10.46 -2.86
CA ALA A 97 1.91 -9.72 -4.08
C ALA A 97 3.06 -8.81 -4.57
N ILE A 98 3.82 -8.21 -3.66
CA ILE A 98 5.01 -7.43 -4.00
C ILE A 98 6.09 -8.33 -4.63
N LEU A 99 6.35 -9.49 -4.04
CA LEU A 99 7.33 -10.45 -4.56
C LEU A 99 6.90 -11.06 -5.90
N GLU A 100 5.61 -11.27 -6.13
CA GLU A 100 5.08 -11.74 -7.41
C GLU A 100 5.30 -10.71 -8.54
N LEU A 101 5.16 -9.41 -8.24
CA LEU A 101 5.36 -8.32 -9.19
C LEU A 101 6.84 -7.96 -9.37
N TRP A 102 7.62 -8.04 -8.30
CA TRP A 102 9.01 -7.61 -8.24
C TRP A 102 9.84 -8.59 -7.40
N PRO A 103 10.16 -9.77 -7.96
CA PRO A 103 10.82 -10.85 -7.22
C PRO A 103 12.21 -10.48 -6.70
N ASP A 104 12.91 -9.59 -7.39
CA ASP A 104 14.27 -9.16 -7.03
C ASP A 104 14.31 -8.25 -5.79
N THR A 105 13.16 -7.78 -5.30
CA THR A 105 13.09 -6.91 -4.11
C THR A 105 13.43 -7.62 -2.82
N GLN A 106 13.25 -8.96 -2.79
CA GLN A 106 13.43 -9.79 -1.59
C GLN A 106 12.72 -9.24 -0.35
N TYR A 107 11.63 -8.50 -0.56
CA TYR A 107 10.94 -7.78 0.50
C TYR A 107 10.41 -8.73 1.59
N GLN A 108 10.73 -8.40 2.83
CA GLN A 108 10.18 -9.02 4.03
C GLN A 108 9.64 -7.91 4.94
N PRO A 109 8.36 -8.00 5.36
CA PRO A 109 7.72 -7.01 6.21
C PRO A 109 8.17 -7.11 7.68
#